data_AF-A0A3S2BRL7-F1
#
_entry.id   AF-A0A3S2BRL7-F1
#
_cell.length_a   1.000
_cell.length_b   1.000
_cell.length_c   1.000
_cell.angle_alpha   90.00
_cell.angle_beta   90.00
_cell.angle_gamma   90.00
#
_symmetry.space_group_name_H-M   'P 1'
#
loop_
_entity.id
_entity.type
_entity.pdbx_description
1 polymer ?
#
loop_
_entity_poly.entity_id
_entity_poly.type
_entity_poly.pdbx_seq_one_letter_code
_entity_poly.pdbx_strand_id
1 'polypeptide(L)'
;MTISNSVPITPELIASHGLKPDEYQRILDLVGREPSFTELGIFSAMWNEHCSYKSSKKWLRTLPTTGPQVIQGPGENAGVVDIGDGDCVVFKMESHNHPSYIEPYQGAATGVGGILRDVFTMGARPIAAMNALRFGAPDHPKT
;
A
#
# COMPACT_ATOMS: atom_id res chain seq x y z
N MET A 1 13.85 29.29 3.31
CA MET A 1 12.79 29.76 4.22
C MET A 1 12.64 28.72 5.32
N THR A 2 12.84 29.09 6.58
CA THR A 2 12.63 28.19 7.73
C THR A 2 11.16 28.26 8.13
N ILE A 3 10.44 27.13 8.09
CA ILE A 3 9.06 27.05 8.58
C ILE A 3 9.15 26.80 10.09
N SER A 4 8.49 27.63 10.89
CA SER A 4 8.46 27.42 12.33
C SER A 4 7.53 26.26 12.67
N ASN A 5 8.07 25.24 13.33
CA ASN A 5 7.33 24.13 13.86
C ASN A 5 6.75 24.48 15.24
N SER A 6 5.44 24.29 15.42
CA SER A 6 4.81 24.36 16.76
C SER A 6 5.16 23.16 17.64
N VAL A 7 5.54 22.04 17.01
CA VAL A 7 6.04 20.81 17.66
C VAL A 7 7.50 20.61 17.26
N PRO A 8 8.47 20.67 18.17
CA PRO A 8 9.88 20.49 17.84
C PRO A 8 10.14 19.12 17.20
N ILE A 9 10.91 19.08 16.10
CA ILE A 9 11.28 17.84 15.41
C ILE A 9 12.49 17.23 16.11
N THR A 10 12.24 16.44 17.15
CA THR A 10 13.32 15.78 17.92
C THR A 10 13.67 14.39 17.34
N PRO A 11 14.85 13.82 17.67
CA PRO A 11 15.19 12.45 17.30
C PRO A 11 14.16 11.42 17.75
N GLU A 12 13.57 11.60 18.93
CA GLU A 12 12.53 10.73 19.47
C GLU A 12 11.25 10.80 18.64
N LEU A 13 10.87 12.01 18.20
CA LEU A 13 9.70 12.19 17.32
C LEU A 13 9.94 11.51 15.97
N ILE A 14 11.11 11.71 15.36
CA ILE A 14 11.49 11.07 14.10
C ILE A 14 11.41 9.54 14.22
N ALA A 15 11.94 8.98 15.31
CA ALA A 15 11.89 7.54 15.57
C ALA A 15 10.46 7.03 15.79
N SER A 16 9.60 7.79 16.48
CA SER A 16 8.18 7.44 16.69
C SER A 16 7.39 7.39 15.37
N HIS A 17 7.82 8.16 14.37
CA HIS A 17 7.31 8.11 13.00
C HIS A 17 7.86 6.95 12.16
N GLY A 18 8.68 6.08 12.76
CA GLY A 18 9.25 4.90 12.10
C GLY A 18 10.33 5.21 11.06
N LEU A 19 10.88 6.43 11.08
CA LEU A 19 11.93 6.87 10.17
C LEU A 19 13.30 6.56 10.77
N LYS A 20 14.17 5.97 9.96
CA LYS A 20 15.58 5.77 10.32
C LYS A 20 16.38 7.07 10.19
N PRO A 21 17.53 7.20 10.88
CA PRO A 21 18.37 8.40 10.76
C PRO A 21 18.79 8.74 9.33
N ASP A 22 19.10 7.73 8.51
CA ASP A 22 19.45 7.90 7.09
C ASP A 22 18.26 8.31 6.22
N GLU A 23 17.05 7.79 6.52
CA GLU A 23 15.80 8.23 5.88
C GLU A 23 15.51 9.70 6.20
N TYR A 24 15.69 10.12 7.46
CA TYR A 24 15.50 11.51 7.85
C TYR A 24 16.53 12.45 7.21
N GLN A 25 17.80 12.05 7.16
CA GLN A 25 18.81 12.84 6.44
C GLN A 25 18.42 13.04 4.98
N ARG A 26 17.90 11.99 4.33
CA ARG A 26 17.43 12.09 2.94
C ARG A 26 16.22 13.02 2.79
N ILE A 27 15.35 13.10 3.79
CA ILE A 27 14.25 14.09 3.82
C ILE A 27 14.84 15.51 3.85
N LEU A 28 15.83 15.76 4.71
CA LEU A 28 16.51 17.07 4.76
C LEU A 28 17.13 17.44 3.42
N ASP A 29 17.80 16.48 2.76
CA ASP A 29 18.45 16.70 1.46
C ASP A 29 17.42 17.00 0.35
N LEU A 30 16.26 16.33 0.36
CA LEU A 30 15.19 16.54 -0.62
C LEU A 30 14.45 17.86 -0.41
N VAL A 31 14.19 18.21 0.84
CA VAL A 31 13.40 19.40 1.21
C VAL A 31 14.28 20.66 1.28
N GLY A 32 15.58 20.51 1.54
CA GLY A 32 16.55 21.59 1.68
C GLY A 32 16.44 22.39 2.98
N ARG A 33 15.67 21.88 3.96
CA ARG A 33 15.43 22.46 5.29
C ARG A 33 14.82 21.42 6.22
N GLU A 34 14.69 21.77 7.51
CA GLU A 34 13.85 20.99 8.43
C GLU A 34 12.40 20.91 7.90
N PRO A 35 11.79 19.71 7.83
CA PRO A 35 10.41 19.56 7.45
C PRO A 35 9.49 20.10 8.55
N SER A 36 8.33 20.60 8.16
CA SER A 36 7.25 20.86 9.10
C SER A 36 6.74 19.54 9.71
N PHE A 37 6.07 19.61 10.86
CA PHE A 37 5.44 18.44 11.48
C PHE A 37 4.50 17.69 10.51
N THR A 38 3.71 18.43 9.72
CA THR A 38 2.85 17.86 8.69
C THR A 38 3.64 17.17 7.58
N GLU A 39 4.71 17.80 7.07
CA GLU A 39 5.57 17.20 6.05
C GLU A 39 6.24 15.92 6.58
N LEU A 40 6.72 15.92 7.83
CA LEU A 40 7.27 14.73 8.49
C LEU A 40 6.24 13.59 8.54
N GLY A 41 4.99 13.90 8.91
CA GLY A 41 3.89 12.93 8.92
C GLY A 41 3.61 12.34 7.54
N ILE A 42 3.66 13.16 6.48
CA ILE A 42 3.49 12.69 5.09
C ILE A 42 4.64 11.75 4.71
N PHE A 43 5.90 12.11 4.99
CA PHE A 43 7.03 11.23 4.71
C PHE A 43 6.92 9.90 5.47
N SER A 44 6.55 9.94 6.74
CA SER A 44 6.32 8.76 7.56
C SER A 44 5.27 7.82 6.95
N ALA A 45 4.12 8.36 6.51
CA ALA A 45 3.06 7.58 5.88
C ALA A 45 3.46 7.02 4.50
N MET A 46 4.20 7.80 3.70
CA MET A 46 4.56 7.41 2.33
C MET A 46 5.77 6.48 2.26
N TRP A 47 6.69 6.55 3.22
CA TRP A 47 7.93 5.77 3.24
C TRP A 47 7.89 4.54 4.16
N ASN A 48 6.74 4.28 4.80
CA ASN A 48 6.53 3.01 5.50
C ASN A 48 6.58 1.81 4.53
N GLU A 49 6.70 0.60 5.07
CA GLU A 49 6.79 -0.61 4.23
C GLU A 49 5.54 -0.82 3.36
N HIS A 50 4.35 -0.53 3.92
CA HIS A 50 3.06 -0.74 3.26
C HIS A 50 2.92 0.07 1.96
N CYS A 51 3.38 1.32 1.96
CA CYS A 51 3.30 2.21 0.80
C CYS A 51 4.53 2.11 -0.11
N SER A 52 5.73 1.96 0.45
CA SER A 52 6.98 2.05 -0.31
C SER A 52 7.48 0.72 -0.87
N TYR A 53 7.04 -0.41 -0.30
CA TYR A 53 7.52 -1.75 -0.62
C TYR A 53 9.05 -1.86 -0.51
N LYS A 54 9.69 -1.09 0.39
CA LYS A 54 11.16 -0.93 0.41
C LYS A 54 11.91 -2.25 0.57
N SER A 55 11.36 -3.22 1.29
CA SER A 55 11.99 -4.55 1.41
C SER A 55 11.72 -5.46 0.20
N SER A 56 10.54 -5.37 -0.40
CA SER A 56 10.02 -6.33 -1.37
C SER A 56 10.20 -5.89 -2.83
N LYS A 57 10.22 -4.59 -3.12
CA LYS A 57 10.30 -4.01 -4.47
C LYS A 57 11.49 -4.55 -5.28
N LYS A 58 12.63 -4.80 -4.62
CA LYS A 58 13.82 -5.37 -5.28
C LYS A 58 13.57 -6.77 -5.85
N TRP A 59 12.75 -7.57 -5.16
CA TRP A 59 12.39 -8.92 -5.56
C TRP A 59 11.24 -8.90 -6.57
N LEU A 60 10.25 -8.04 -6.37
CA LEU A 60 9.11 -7.93 -7.30
C LEU A 60 9.55 -7.57 -8.73
N ARG A 61 10.65 -6.84 -8.88
CA ARG A 61 11.25 -6.51 -10.19
C ARG A 61 11.79 -7.72 -10.95
N THR A 62 11.99 -8.87 -10.31
CA THR A 62 12.48 -10.08 -11.00
C THR A 62 11.35 -10.89 -11.62
N LEU A 63 10.09 -10.55 -11.34
CA LEU A 63 8.94 -11.26 -11.90
C LEU A 63 8.73 -10.85 -13.36
N PRO A 64 8.36 -11.78 -14.26
CA PRO A 64 7.97 -11.43 -15.61
C PRO A 64 6.66 -10.65 -15.60
N THR A 65 6.63 -9.51 -16.30
CA THR A 65 5.47 -8.60 -16.33
C THR A 65 4.92 -8.35 -17.73
N THR A 66 5.49 -8.98 -18.75
CA THR A 66 5.10 -8.82 -20.15
C THR A 66 4.55 -10.12 -20.70
N GLY A 67 3.62 -10.00 -21.65
CA GLY A 67 3.02 -11.12 -22.37
C GLY A 67 2.06 -10.61 -23.45
N PRO A 68 1.72 -11.42 -24.47
CA PRO A 68 0.89 -10.98 -25.59
C PRO A 68 -0.49 -10.45 -25.19
N GLN A 69 -1.07 -11.02 -24.11
CA GLN A 69 -2.38 -10.65 -23.59
C GLN A 69 -2.32 -9.53 -22.55
N VAL A 70 -1.13 -9.07 -22.13
CA VAL A 70 -1.02 -8.05 -21.08
C VAL A 70 -1.27 -6.68 -21.70
N ILE A 71 -2.43 -6.10 -21.39
CA ILE A 71 -2.76 -4.71 -21.74
C ILE A 71 -2.09 -3.76 -20.74
N GLN A 72 -2.18 -4.07 -19.43
CA GLN A 72 -1.60 -3.27 -18.36
C GLN A 72 -0.96 -4.17 -17.29
N GLY A 73 0.36 -4.06 -17.13
CA GLY A 73 1.13 -4.70 -16.07
C GLY A 73 1.22 -3.86 -14.78
N PRO A 74 2.17 -4.15 -13.88
CA PRO A 74 2.37 -3.38 -12.65
C PRO A 74 2.66 -1.90 -12.93
N GLY A 75 1.99 -1.00 -12.20
CA GLY A 75 2.18 0.46 -12.31
C GLY A 75 0.91 1.24 -12.01
N GLU A 76 -0.24 0.67 -12.35
CA GLU A 76 -1.57 1.24 -12.12
C GLU A 76 -2.30 0.54 -10.96
N ASN A 77 -3.52 0.99 -10.66
CA ASN A 77 -4.33 0.45 -9.58
C ASN A 77 -4.69 -1.02 -9.74
N ALA A 78 -4.78 -1.57 -10.95
CA ALA A 78 -4.99 -3.00 -11.19
C ALA A 78 -4.36 -3.47 -12.52
N GLY A 79 -4.19 -4.78 -12.67
CA GLY A 79 -3.70 -5.39 -13.91
C GLY A 79 -4.83 -5.62 -14.90
N VAL A 80 -4.52 -5.55 -16.20
CA VAL A 80 -5.49 -5.73 -17.28
C VAL A 80 -4.96 -6.73 -18.31
N VAL A 81 -5.79 -7.71 -18.66
CA VAL A 81 -5.49 -8.70 -19.69
C VAL A 81 -6.59 -8.75 -20.76
N ASP A 82 -6.19 -8.89 -22.01
CA ASP A 82 -7.06 -9.17 -23.15
C ASP A 82 -7.58 -10.61 -23.06
N ILE A 83 -8.89 -10.77 -23.25
CA ILE A 83 -9.54 -12.10 -23.30
C ILE A 83 -10.16 -12.42 -24.68
N GLY A 84 -9.93 -11.55 -25.67
CA GLY A 84 -10.52 -11.68 -27.00
C GLY A 84 -11.90 -11.02 -27.10
N ASP A 85 -12.52 -11.11 -28.27
CA ASP A 85 -13.87 -10.60 -28.57
C ASP A 85 -14.10 -9.10 -28.31
N GLY A 86 -13.02 -8.33 -28.16
CA GLY A 86 -13.08 -6.91 -27.80
C GLY A 86 -13.25 -6.65 -26.30
N ASP A 87 -13.15 -7.69 -25.47
CA ASP A 87 -13.28 -7.63 -24.02
C ASP A 87 -11.94 -7.78 -23.30
N CYS A 88 -11.87 -7.28 -22.08
CA CYS A 88 -10.72 -7.43 -21.19
C CYS A 88 -11.14 -7.73 -19.75
N VAL A 89 -10.23 -8.31 -18.97
CA VAL A 89 -10.42 -8.54 -17.54
C VAL A 89 -9.47 -7.67 -16.75
N VAL A 90 -10.05 -6.92 -15.80
CA VAL A 90 -9.32 -6.12 -14.83
C VAL A 90 -9.35 -6.83 -13.48
N PHE A 91 -8.18 -7.04 -12.88
CA PHE A 91 -8.08 -7.73 -11.60
C PHE A 91 -6.90 -7.26 -10.77
N LYS A 92 -7.08 -7.36 -9.45
CA LYS A 92 -6.04 -7.16 -8.45
C LYS A 92 -6.36 -8.03 -7.23
N MET A 93 -5.39 -8.18 -6.36
CA MET A 93 -5.55 -8.76 -5.05
C MET A 93 -4.95 -7.81 -4.02
N GLU A 94 -5.64 -7.64 -2.90
CA GLU A 94 -5.18 -6.88 -1.74
C GLU A 94 -5.28 -7.71 -0.47
N SER A 95 -4.67 -7.21 0.61
CA SER A 95 -4.76 -7.82 1.93
C SER A 95 -5.17 -6.77 2.97
N HIS A 96 -5.90 -7.20 4.01
CA HIS A 96 -6.32 -6.34 5.11
C HIS A 96 -6.08 -7.00 6.46
N ASN A 97 -4.89 -7.60 6.60
CA ASN A 97 -4.56 -8.55 7.66
C ASN A 97 -4.58 -7.90 9.05
N HIS A 98 -3.84 -6.81 9.25
CA HIS A 98 -3.73 -6.16 10.56
C HIS A 98 -5.07 -5.58 11.04
N PRO A 99 -5.86 -4.85 10.23
CA PRO A 99 -7.18 -4.41 10.64
C PRO A 99 -8.14 -5.57 10.94
N SER A 100 -8.15 -6.61 10.11
CA SER A 100 -9.02 -7.79 10.31
C SER A 100 -8.64 -8.60 11.55
N TYR A 101 -7.39 -8.53 12.01
CA TYR A 101 -6.98 -9.12 13.28
C TYR A 101 -7.55 -8.37 14.49
N ILE A 102 -7.62 -7.03 14.41
CA ILE A 102 -8.13 -6.19 15.51
C ILE A 102 -9.66 -6.17 15.55
N GLU A 103 -10.29 -5.98 14.39
CA GLU A 103 -11.74 -5.94 14.23
C GLU A 103 -12.09 -6.68 12.92
N PRO A 104 -12.54 -7.95 13.01
CA PRO A 104 -12.69 -8.80 11.83
C PRO A 104 -13.75 -8.35 10.84
N TYR A 105 -14.87 -7.82 11.33
CA TYR A 105 -16.02 -7.55 10.47
C TYR A 105 -15.77 -6.36 9.55
N GLN A 106 -15.45 -5.21 10.14
CA GLN A 106 -15.08 -3.99 9.43
C GLN A 106 -13.74 -4.13 8.75
N GLY A 107 -12.75 -4.82 9.35
CA GLY A 107 -11.49 -5.09 8.67
C GLY A 107 -11.67 -5.86 7.36
N ALA A 108 -12.49 -6.91 7.35
CA ALA A 108 -12.81 -7.60 6.10
C ALA A 108 -13.61 -6.69 5.14
N ALA A 109 -14.61 -5.97 5.65
CA ALA A 109 -15.47 -5.11 4.83
C ALA A 109 -14.70 -3.96 4.16
N THR A 110 -13.79 -3.29 4.86
CA THR A 110 -12.95 -2.23 4.28
C THR A 110 -11.95 -2.78 3.27
N GLY A 111 -11.46 -4.02 3.46
CA GLY A 111 -10.65 -4.73 2.48
C GLY A 111 -11.42 -4.98 1.16
N VAL A 112 -12.66 -5.47 1.26
CA VAL A 112 -13.54 -5.62 0.08
C VAL A 112 -13.83 -4.26 -0.57
N GLY A 113 -14.11 -3.24 0.24
CA GLY A 113 -14.31 -1.88 -0.25
C GLY A 113 -13.11 -1.38 -1.04
N GLY A 114 -11.89 -1.54 -0.54
CA GLY A 114 -10.63 -1.13 -1.18
C GLY A 114 -10.42 -1.76 -2.55
N ILE A 115 -10.46 -3.08 -2.63
CA ILE A 115 -10.21 -3.79 -3.90
C ILE A 115 -11.24 -3.48 -4.98
N LEU A 116 -12.51 -3.25 -4.60
CA LEU A 116 -13.52 -2.79 -5.54
C LEU A 116 -13.19 -1.40 -6.09
N ARG A 117 -12.52 -0.53 -5.32
CA ARG A 117 -12.07 0.78 -5.81
C ARG A 117 -10.95 0.71 -6.82
N ASP A 118 -10.01 -0.19 -6.60
CA ASP A 118 -8.95 -0.40 -7.58
C ASP A 118 -9.51 -0.82 -8.94
N VAL A 119 -10.47 -1.74 -8.97
CA VAL A 119 -11.08 -2.20 -10.22
C VAL A 119 -11.93 -1.10 -10.86
N PHE A 120 -12.79 -0.40 -10.11
CA PHE A 120 -13.65 0.62 -10.71
C PHE A 120 -12.84 1.81 -11.25
N THR A 121 -11.74 2.18 -10.59
CA THR A 121 -10.90 3.32 -11.04
C THR A 121 -10.19 3.05 -12.36
N MET A 122 -10.06 1.78 -12.76
CA MET A 122 -9.60 1.39 -14.09
C MET A 122 -10.68 1.47 -15.17
N GLY A 123 -11.90 1.90 -14.82
CA GLY A 123 -13.04 1.97 -15.75
C GLY A 123 -13.78 0.64 -15.95
N ALA A 124 -13.46 -0.40 -15.17
CA ALA A 124 -14.11 -1.70 -15.25
C ALA A 124 -15.23 -1.87 -14.24
N ARG A 125 -16.30 -2.59 -14.62
CA ARG A 125 -17.37 -2.98 -13.70
C ARG A 125 -16.95 -4.24 -12.92
N PRO A 126 -16.90 -4.23 -11.58
CA PRO A 126 -16.67 -5.46 -10.81
C PRO A 126 -17.79 -6.48 -11.05
N ILE A 127 -17.44 -7.71 -11.43
CA ILE A 127 -18.39 -8.80 -11.71
C ILE A 127 -18.22 -10.02 -10.79
N ALA A 128 -17.07 -10.12 -10.10
CA ALA A 128 -16.75 -11.22 -9.20
C ALA A 128 -15.81 -10.74 -8.09
N ALA A 129 -15.87 -11.39 -6.93
CA ALA A 129 -14.97 -11.18 -5.81
C ALA A 129 -14.59 -12.54 -5.21
N MET A 130 -13.33 -12.67 -4.79
CA MET A 130 -12.79 -13.88 -4.18
C MET A 130 -12.07 -13.53 -2.88
N ASN A 131 -12.12 -14.43 -1.90
CA ASN A 131 -11.42 -14.28 -0.63
C ASN A 131 -10.36 -15.38 -0.44
N ALA A 132 -9.23 -15.01 0.16
CA ALA A 132 -8.15 -15.92 0.52
C ALA A 132 -7.94 -15.87 2.04
N LEU A 133 -8.84 -16.49 2.79
CA LEU A 133 -8.84 -16.45 4.26
C LEU A 133 -7.89 -17.50 4.85
N ARG A 134 -7.17 -17.13 5.92
CA ARG A 134 -6.28 -18.01 6.68
C ARG A 134 -6.48 -17.69 8.16
N PHE A 135 -6.85 -18.69 8.96
CA PHE A 135 -7.08 -18.60 10.40
C PHE A 135 -6.25 -19.65 11.14
N GLY A 136 -6.24 -19.60 12.47
CA GLY A 136 -5.68 -20.68 13.28
C GLY A 136 -6.61 -21.89 13.32
N ALA A 137 -6.31 -22.81 14.24
CA ALA A 137 -7.09 -24.03 14.40
C ALA A 137 -8.46 -23.70 15.02
N PRO A 138 -9.60 -24.16 14.46
CA PRO A 138 -10.94 -23.73 14.91
C PRO A 138 -11.27 -24.05 16.37
N ASP A 139 -10.58 -25.01 16.97
CA ASP A 139 -10.72 -25.43 18.36
C ASP A 139 -9.81 -24.64 19.31
N HIS A 140 -8.88 -23.84 18.77
CA HIS A 140 -7.96 -23.06 19.56
C HIS A 140 -8.67 -21.79 20.08
N PRO A 141 -8.69 -21.55 21.41
CA PRO A 141 -9.54 -20.52 22.01
C PRO A 141 -9.15 -19.08 21.68
N LYS A 142 -8.04 -18.86 20.97
CA LYS A 142 -7.50 -17.54 20.61
C LYS A 142 -7.21 -17.35 19.12
N THR A 143 -7.45 -18.35 18.28
CA THR A 143 -7.16 -18.28 16.84
C THR A 143 -8.11 -19.12 16.02
#